data_AF-A0A1M7H867-F1
#
_entry.id   AF-A0A1M7H867-F1
#
_cell.length_a   1.000
_cell.length_b   1.000
_cell.length_c   1.000
_cell.angle_alpha   90.00
_cell.angle_beta   90.00
_cell.angle_gamma   90.00
#
_symmetry.space_group_name_H-M   'P 1'
#
loop_
_entity.id
_entity.type
_entity.pdbx_description
1 polymer ?
#
loop_
_entity_poly.entity_id
_entity_poly.type
_entity_poly.pdbx_seq_one_letter_code
_entity_poly.pdbx_strand_id
1 'polypeptide(L)'
;MDNISKMEMANALFNKPYIKTEKKFFGFKTNVTYTKTNSPVVGICLEFSPTEGQKVQTIVGAPSNDLVAAIQRIGHPKTSDNGNFRLNLCYSQDREFAALQLQHFSGFEYHNVGGIRFVEGDEAHKLLAVFVK
;
A
#
# COMPACT_ATOMS: atom_id res chain seq x y z
N MET A 1 -0.99 -12.85 1.97
CA MET A 1 -0.17 -12.06 1.02
C MET A 1 -0.75 -12.26 -0.35
N ASP A 2 -1.07 -11.16 -1.01
CA ASP A 2 -1.72 -11.14 -2.30
C ASP A 2 -0.71 -11.19 -3.43
N ASN A 3 -1.18 -11.65 -4.60
CA ASN A 3 -0.36 -11.64 -5.80
C ASN A 3 -0.26 -10.21 -6.33
N ILE A 4 0.90 -9.58 -6.13
CA ILE A 4 1.18 -8.20 -6.55
C ILE A 4 0.87 -8.00 -8.03
N SER A 5 1.13 -8.99 -8.90
CA SER A 5 0.84 -8.88 -10.34
C SER A 5 -0.66 -8.76 -10.67
N LYS A 6 -1.56 -9.04 -9.72
CA LYS A 6 -3.01 -8.87 -9.87
C LYS A 6 -3.54 -7.55 -9.29
N MET A 7 -2.68 -6.76 -8.64
CA MET A 7 -3.07 -5.45 -8.09
C MET A 7 -3.06 -4.39 -9.19
N GLU A 8 -3.96 -3.42 -9.11
CA GLU A 8 -4.03 -2.33 -10.09
C GLU A 8 -2.73 -1.50 -10.13
N MET A 9 -2.08 -1.30 -8.96
CA MET A 9 -0.79 -0.60 -8.88
C MET A 9 0.40 -1.35 -9.50
N ALA A 10 0.27 -2.61 -9.89
CA ALA A 10 1.41 -3.48 -10.23
C ALA A 10 2.30 -2.88 -11.31
N ASN A 11 1.70 -2.38 -12.39
CA ASN A 11 2.46 -1.79 -13.49
C ASN A 11 3.25 -0.54 -13.04
N ALA A 12 2.64 0.33 -12.23
CA ALA A 12 3.32 1.51 -11.71
C ALA A 12 4.46 1.15 -10.75
N LEU A 13 4.27 0.11 -9.92
CA LEU A 13 5.28 -0.42 -9.02
C LEU A 13 6.47 -1.01 -9.79
N PHE A 14 6.21 -1.87 -10.77
CA PHE A 14 7.27 -2.58 -11.51
C PHE A 14 8.12 -1.66 -12.38
N ASN A 15 7.61 -0.49 -12.74
CA ASN A 15 8.36 0.52 -13.49
C ASN A 15 9.23 1.43 -12.60
N LYS A 16 9.27 1.23 -11.28
CA LYS A 16 10.18 1.98 -10.40
C LYS A 16 11.62 1.46 -10.56
N PRO A 17 12.63 2.36 -10.67
CA PRO A 17 14.01 1.95 -10.91
C PRO A 17 14.62 1.17 -9.73
N TYR A 18 14.06 1.33 -8.53
CA TYR A 18 14.46 0.63 -7.31
C TYR A 18 13.61 -0.62 -7.01
N ILE A 19 12.82 -1.09 -7.98
CA ILE A 19 12.04 -2.33 -7.90
C ILE A 19 12.55 -3.28 -8.96
N LYS A 20 12.96 -4.47 -8.53
CA LYS A 20 13.35 -5.58 -9.40
C LYS A 20 12.24 -6.62 -9.41
N THR A 21 11.85 -7.05 -10.60
CA THR A 21 10.89 -8.16 -10.80
C THR A 21 11.57 -9.35 -11.45
N GLU A 22 11.40 -10.54 -10.88
CA GLU A 22 11.92 -11.78 -11.43
C GLU A 22 10.79 -12.79 -11.60
N LYS A 23 10.59 -13.29 -12.82
CA LYS A 23 9.65 -14.40 -13.07
C LYS A 23 10.32 -15.71 -12.64
N LYS A 24 9.64 -16.48 -11.79
CA LYS A 24 10.03 -17.83 -11.37
C LYS A 24 8.96 -18.84 -11.77
N PHE A 25 9.32 -20.13 -11.72
CA PHE A 25 8.44 -21.25 -12.06
C PHE A 25 7.73 -21.04 -13.40
N PHE A 26 8.47 -20.95 -14.50
CA PHE A 26 7.90 -20.78 -15.85
C PHE A 26 6.90 -19.60 -16.01
N GLY A 27 7.02 -18.56 -15.16
CA GLY A 27 6.16 -17.37 -15.21
C GLY A 27 4.93 -17.42 -14.31
N PHE A 28 4.73 -18.50 -13.53
CA PHE A 28 3.59 -18.60 -12.59
C PHE A 28 3.74 -17.73 -11.34
N LYS A 29 4.97 -17.31 -11.00
CA LYS A 29 5.24 -16.46 -9.84
C LYS A 29 6.16 -15.30 -10.21
N THR A 30 5.81 -14.11 -9.77
CA THR A 30 6.67 -12.93 -9.85
C THR A 30 7.22 -12.64 -8.46
N ASN A 31 8.54 -12.71 -8.31
CA ASN A 31 9.22 -12.15 -7.14
C ASN A 31 9.44 -10.65 -7.37
N VAL A 32 9.19 -9.86 -6.35
CA VAL A 32 9.40 -8.41 -6.36
C VAL A 32 10.38 -8.09 -5.24
N THR A 33 11.43 -7.33 -5.54
CA THR A 33 12.51 -7.00 -4.61
C THR A 33 12.76 -5.51 -4.63
N TYR A 34 12.85 -4.90 -3.45
CA TYR A 34 13.31 -3.53 -3.28
C TYR A 34 14.84 -3.52 -3.31
N THR A 35 15.43 -2.87 -4.30
CA THR A 35 16.83 -3.09 -4.65
C THR A 35 17.81 -2.37 -3.72
N LYS A 36 17.40 -1.30 -3.03
CA LYS A 36 18.30 -0.54 -2.15
C LYS A 36 18.76 -1.35 -0.94
N THR A 37 17.93 -2.27 -0.46
CA THR A 37 18.22 -3.15 0.68
C THR A 37 18.15 -4.63 0.34
N ASN A 38 17.85 -4.95 -0.92
CA ASN A 38 17.63 -6.32 -1.41
C ASN A 38 16.49 -7.06 -0.67
N SER A 39 15.53 -6.31 -0.12
CA SER A 39 14.43 -6.85 0.68
C SER A 39 13.24 -7.28 -0.21
N PRO A 40 12.63 -8.45 0.05
CA PRO A 40 11.42 -8.88 -0.67
C PRO A 40 10.27 -7.89 -0.47
N VAL A 41 9.53 -7.61 -1.55
CA VAL A 41 8.30 -6.81 -1.51
C VAL A 41 7.10 -7.75 -1.50
N VAL A 42 6.18 -7.50 -0.59
CA VAL A 42 4.94 -8.28 -0.41
C VAL A 42 3.72 -7.38 -0.58
N GLY A 43 2.64 -7.94 -1.12
CA GLY A 43 1.36 -7.27 -1.29
C GLY A 43 0.34 -7.72 -0.25
N ILE A 44 -0.45 -6.79 0.28
CA ILE A 44 -1.67 -7.06 1.06
C ILE A 44 -2.81 -6.14 0.62
N CYS A 45 -4.02 -6.61 0.79
CA CYS A 45 -5.25 -5.86 0.60
C CYS A 45 -5.97 -5.73 1.96
N LEU A 46 -6.29 -4.49 2.34
CA LEU A 46 -7.04 -4.18 3.56
C LEU A 46 -8.34 -3.48 3.19
N GLU A 47 -9.46 -3.92 3.76
CA GLU A 47 -10.77 -3.33 3.53
C GLU A 47 -11.25 -2.56 4.76
N PHE A 48 -11.96 -1.46 4.53
CA PHE A 48 -12.38 -0.52 5.57
C PHE A 48 -13.83 -0.08 5.34
N SER A 49 -14.57 0.08 6.44
CA SER A 49 -15.89 0.72 6.41
C SER A 49 -15.78 2.16 5.90
N PRO A 50 -16.89 2.83 5.50
CA PRO A 50 -16.83 4.21 5.02
C PRO A 50 -16.12 5.16 5.99
N THR A 51 -16.43 5.07 7.28
CA THR A 51 -15.83 5.92 8.33
C THR A 51 -14.35 5.65 8.51
N GLU A 52 -13.93 4.39 8.51
CA GLU A 52 -12.51 4.03 8.63
C GLU A 52 -11.74 4.31 7.33
N GLY A 53 -12.38 4.16 6.17
CA GLY A 53 -11.82 4.50 4.86
C GLY A 53 -11.48 5.99 4.73
N GLN A 54 -12.31 6.87 5.28
CA GLN A 54 -12.01 8.32 5.31
C GLN A 54 -10.77 8.63 6.17
N LYS A 55 -10.57 7.87 7.25
CA LYS A 55 -9.35 7.95 8.09
C LYS A 55 -8.13 7.50 7.29
N VAL A 56 -8.24 6.37 6.57
CA VAL A 56 -7.19 5.88 5.67
C VAL A 56 -6.85 6.92 4.61
N GLN A 57 -7.85 7.50 3.94
CA GLN A 57 -7.64 8.56 2.95
C GLN A 57 -6.87 9.75 3.53
N THR A 58 -7.21 10.15 4.76
CA THR A 58 -6.53 11.25 5.45
C THR A 58 -5.05 10.93 5.71
N ILE A 59 -4.74 9.73 6.20
CA ILE A 59 -3.37 9.30 6.50
C ILE A 59 -2.55 9.13 5.21
N VAL A 60 -3.11 8.40 4.23
CA VAL A 60 -2.46 8.11 2.94
C VAL A 60 -2.27 9.38 2.12
N GLY A 61 -3.15 10.37 2.25
CA GLY A 61 -3.04 11.68 1.58
C GLY A 61 -2.21 12.73 2.34
N ALA A 62 -1.83 12.49 3.60
CA ALA A 62 -1.13 13.48 4.40
C ALA A 62 0.29 13.76 3.86
N PRO A 63 0.68 15.02 3.61
CA PRO A 63 2.06 15.38 3.28
C PRO A 63 3.06 14.85 4.32
N SER A 64 4.31 14.60 3.92
CA SER A 64 5.32 14.00 4.80
C SER A 64 5.56 14.80 6.09
N ASN A 65 5.51 16.13 6.03
CA ASN A 65 5.64 17.03 7.18
C ASN A 65 4.46 16.92 8.17
N ASP A 66 3.28 16.52 7.70
CA ASP A 66 2.05 16.47 8.49
C ASP A 66 1.65 15.03 8.86
N LEU A 67 2.35 14.02 8.31
CA LEU A 67 2.02 12.62 8.46
C LEU A 67 1.93 12.18 9.94
N VAL A 68 2.92 12.57 10.76
CA VAL A 68 2.95 12.19 12.18
C VAL A 68 1.75 12.77 12.92
N ALA A 69 1.43 14.05 12.69
CA ALA A 69 0.28 14.71 13.29
C ALA A 69 -1.04 14.08 12.82
N ALA A 70 -1.14 13.70 11.54
CA ALA A 70 -2.28 12.99 11.00
C ALA A 70 -2.47 11.62 11.67
N ILE A 71 -1.41 10.83 11.81
CA ILE A 71 -1.45 9.52 12.47
C ILE A 71 -1.86 9.66 13.94
N GLN A 72 -1.27 10.61 14.68
CA GLN A 72 -1.59 10.83 16.10
C GLN A 72 -3.06 11.23 16.32
N ARG A 73 -3.60 12.09 15.42
CA ARG A 73 -4.99 12.55 15.51
C ARG A 73 -5.99 11.49 15.12
N ILE A 74 -5.68 10.68 14.10
CA ILE A 74 -6.61 9.71 13.51
C ILE A 74 -6.53 8.34 14.18
N GLY A 75 -5.35 7.95 14.65
CA GLY A 75 -5.06 6.63 15.19
C GLY A 75 -4.93 5.56 14.12
N HIS A 76 -5.16 4.31 14.50
CA HIS A 76 -5.09 3.14 13.62
C HIS A 76 -6.48 2.80 13.07
N PRO A 77 -6.72 2.96 11.74
CA PRO A 77 -7.99 2.59 11.15
C PRO A 77 -8.27 1.10 11.29
N LYS A 78 -9.51 0.74 11.62
CA LYS A 78 -9.93 -0.66 11.79
C LYS A 78 -10.38 -1.26 10.47
N THR A 79 -9.85 -2.43 10.14
CA THR A 79 -10.29 -3.21 8.98
C THR A 79 -11.72 -3.73 9.16
N SER A 80 -12.39 -4.03 8.05
CA SER A 80 -13.74 -4.58 8.01
C SER A 80 -13.88 -5.58 6.86
N ASP A 81 -14.57 -6.70 7.11
CA ASP A 81 -14.74 -7.78 6.13
C ASP A 81 -15.69 -7.43 4.97
N ASN A 82 -16.40 -6.29 5.04
CA ASN A 82 -17.32 -5.80 3.99
C ASN A 82 -17.16 -4.29 3.78
N GLY A 83 -15.91 -3.82 3.85
CA GLY A 83 -15.58 -2.42 3.64
C GLY A 83 -15.74 -2.01 2.17
N ASN A 84 -16.30 -0.82 1.91
CA ASN A 84 -16.31 -0.27 0.55
C ASN A 84 -15.04 0.51 0.21
N PHE A 85 -14.13 0.70 1.17
CA PHE A 85 -12.78 1.21 0.89
C PHE A 85 -11.77 0.07 0.89
N ARG A 86 -10.89 0.05 -0.09
CA ARG A 86 -9.85 -0.95 -0.27
C ARG A 86 -8.49 -0.27 -0.37
N LEU A 87 -7.60 -0.56 0.58
CA LEU A 87 -6.19 -0.17 0.52
C LEU A 87 -5.38 -1.34 -0.02
N ASN A 88 -4.88 -1.21 -1.24
CA ASN A 88 -3.81 -2.08 -1.72
C ASN A 88 -2.48 -1.52 -1.17
N LEU A 89 -1.68 -2.36 -0.54
CA LEU A 89 -0.40 -2.02 0.05
C LEU A 89 0.67 -3.00 -0.42
N CYS A 90 1.72 -2.49 -1.07
CA CYS A 90 2.94 -3.24 -1.35
C CYS A 90 4.07 -2.68 -0.48
N TYR A 91 4.81 -3.52 0.24
CA TYR A 91 5.89 -3.05 1.12
C TYR A 91 7.05 -4.02 1.18
N SER A 92 8.26 -3.50 1.39
CA SER A 92 9.44 -4.33 1.61
C SER A 92 9.41 -4.91 3.02
N GLN A 93 9.89 -6.14 3.21
CA GLN A 93 9.83 -6.83 4.51
C GLN A 93 10.64 -6.15 5.61
N ASP A 94 11.63 -5.33 5.24
CA ASP A 94 12.43 -4.49 6.14
C ASP A 94 11.77 -3.13 6.42
N ARG A 95 10.58 -2.87 5.86
CA ARG A 95 9.79 -1.64 6.04
C ARG A 95 10.44 -0.35 5.52
N GLU A 96 11.53 -0.47 4.76
CA GLU A 96 12.24 0.64 4.10
C GLU A 96 11.55 1.17 2.83
N PHE A 97 10.51 0.48 2.34
CA PHE A 97 9.74 0.88 1.17
C PHE A 97 8.27 0.52 1.31
N ALA A 98 7.38 1.40 0.86
CA ALA A 98 5.96 1.10 0.66
C ALA A 98 5.35 1.82 -0.56
N ALA A 99 4.33 1.18 -1.14
CA ALA A 99 3.44 1.72 -2.15
C ALA A 99 1.98 1.51 -1.70
N LEU A 100 1.20 2.58 -1.68
CA LEU A 100 -0.17 2.59 -1.18
C LEU A 100 -1.12 3.09 -2.26
N GLN A 101 -2.23 2.39 -2.49
CA GLN A 101 -3.31 2.81 -3.38
C GLN A 101 -4.64 2.58 -2.68
N LEU A 102 -5.35 3.66 -2.38
CA LEU A 102 -6.69 3.60 -1.83
C LEU A 102 -7.72 3.62 -2.96
N GLN A 103 -8.72 2.76 -2.84
CA GLN A 103 -9.83 2.66 -3.77
C GLN A 103 -11.15 2.68 -3.01
N HIS A 104 -12.20 3.18 -3.66
CA HIS A 104 -13.55 3.22 -3.13
C HIS A 104 -14.50 2.52 -4.09
N PHE A 105 -15.27 1.58 -3.58
CA PHE A 105 -16.30 0.86 -4.31
C PHE A 105 -17.58 1.68 -4.36
N SER A 106 -17.96 2.10 -5.56
CA SER A 106 -19.21 2.81 -5.83
C SER A 106 -19.65 2.53 -7.26
N GLY A 107 -20.95 2.58 -7.55
CA GLY A 107 -21.41 2.35 -8.93
C GLY A 107 -21.09 0.94 -9.48
N PHE A 108 -20.92 -0.06 -8.61
CA PHE A 108 -20.53 -1.44 -8.94
C PHE A 108 -19.08 -1.63 -9.43
N GLU A 109 -18.22 -0.62 -9.24
CA GLU A 109 -16.80 -0.71 -9.58
C GLU A 109 -15.91 -0.02 -8.53
N TYR A 110 -14.60 -0.31 -8.58
CA TYR A 110 -13.61 0.35 -7.74
C TYR A 110 -13.04 1.58 -8.44
N HIS A 111 -13.02 2.72 -7.75
CA HIS A 111 -12.38 3.94 -8.23
C HIS A 111 -11.19 4.32 -7.35
N ASN A 112 -10.14 4.83 -7.97
CA ASN A 112 -8.99 5.33 -7.23
C ASN A 112 -9.33 6.58 -6.42
N VAL A 113 -8.97 6.56 -5.14
CA VAL A 113 -9.06 7.70 -4.23
C VAL A 113 -7.68 8.33 -4.15
N GLY A 114 -7.38 9.21 -5.11
CA GLY A 114 -6.05 9.80 -5.29
C GLY A 114 -5.11 8.90 -6.10
N GLY A 115 -3.80 9.24 -6.07
CA GLY A 115 -2.77 8.50 -6.78
C GLY A 115 -2.09 7.42 -5.92
N ILE A 116 -1.19 6.65 -6.52
CA ILE A 116 -0.33 5.72 -5.80
C ILE A 116 0.73 6.51 -5.05
N ARG A 117 0.78 6.37 -3.72
CA ARG A 117 1.82 6.97 -2.89
C ARG A 117 2.98 6.00 -2.74
N PHE A 118 4.17 6.41 -3.20
CA PHE A 118 5.42 5.69 -3.00
C PHE A 118 6.25 6.39 -1.93
N VAL A 119 6.73 5.64 -0.95
CA VAL A 119 7.52 6.16 0.17
C VAL A 119 8.70 5.24 0.46
N GLU A 120 9.78 5.83 0.96
CA GLU A 120 11.02 5.14 1.31
C GLU A 120 11.48 5.61 2.70
N GLY A 121 12.30 4.81 3.38
CA GLY A 121 12.95 5.18 4.65
C GLY A 121 11.97 5.40 5.80
N ASP A 122 12.23 6.45 6.58
CA ASP A 122 11.47 6.78 7.80
C ASP A 122 9.97 7.04 7.55
N GLU A 123 9.62 7.59 6.38
CA GLU A 123 8.22 7.78 6.01
C GLU A 123 7.50 6.44 5.78
N ALA A 124 8.17 5.47 5.14
CA ALA A 124 7.65 4.13 4.96
C ALA A 124 7.41 3.44 6.30
N HIS A 125 8.36 3.54 7.24
CA HIS A 125 8.21 2.99 8.59
C HIS A 125 6.99 3.54 9.31
N LYS A 126 6.80 4.87 9.29
CA LYS A 126 5.67 5.54 9.95
C LYS A 126 4.34 5.10 9.36
N LEU A 127 4.22 5.05 8.03
CA LEU A 127 2.99 4.61 7.37
C LEU A 127 2.70 3.13 7.63
N LEU A 128 3.71 2.27 7.51
CA LEU A 128 3.53 0.83 7.69
C LEU A 128 3.16 0.49 9.13
N ALA A 129 3.67 1.21 10.13
CA ALA A 129 3.28 1.00 11.53
C ALA A 129 1.77 1.18 11.76
N VAL A 130 1.06 1.94 10.91
CA VAL A 130 -0.39 2.13 11.01
C VAL A 130 -1.15 0.90 10.53
N PHE A 131 -0.69 0.29 9.43
CA PHE A 131 -1.47 -0.69 8.66
C PHE A 131 -0.96 -2.13 8.78
N VAL A 132 0.31 -2.31 9.15
CA VAL A 132 0.99 -3.60 9.22
C VAL A 132 1.41 -3.85 10.67
N LYS A 133 0.97 -4.99 11.21
CA LYS A 133 1.42 -5.49 12.51
C LYS A 133 2.84 -6.02 12.38
#